data_AF-A0AAX6G616-F1
#
_entry.id   AF-A0AAX6G616-F1
#
_cell.length_a   1.000
_cell.length_b   1.000
_cell.length_c   1.000
_cell.angle_alpha   90.00
_cell.angle_beta   90.00
_cell.angle_gamma   90.00
#
_symmetry.space_group_name_H-M   'P 1'
#
loop_
_entity.id
_entity.type
_entity.pdbx_description
1 polymer ?
#
loop_
_entity_poly.entity_id
_entity_poly.type
_entity_poly.pdbx_seq_one_letter_code
_entity_poly.pdbx_strand_id
1 'polypeptide(L)'
;MHMVYMHAGANPFEVINEAIKAVEKHMQTFHHREKKKLPSFLDWFGWCTWDAFYTDVTAEGVDQGLKSLSDGGTPPRFLIIDDGWQQIGSLDKQQHGVVQVQEGAQFANRLTGIKENEKFQKKTDGINHQTPGLKVVVDEAKQHHNVKYVYVWHALAGYWGGVKPAAEGMEHYESSLAYPVQSQAFKGTNQTL
;
A
#
# COMPACT_ATOMS: atom_id res chain seq x y z
N MET A 1 21.59 -23.38 6.00
CA MET A 1 22.89 -22.89 5.52
C MET A 1 22.70 -21.43 5.11
N HIS A 2 23.32 -20.49 5.81
CA HIS A 2 23.23 -19.06 5.48
C HIS A 2 24.48 -18.68 4.70
N MET A 3 24.32 -18.06 3.54
CA MET A 3 25.44 -17.60 2.70
C MET A 3 25.53 -16.07 2.77
N VAL A 4 26.75 -15.56 2.87
CA VAL A 4 27.05 -14.12 2.81
C VAL A 4 27.95 -13.90 1.60
N TYR A 5 27.57 -12.95 0.74
CA TYR A 5 28.37 -12.53 -0.41
C TYR A 5 28.94 -11.13 -0.14
N MET A 6 30.25 -10.96 -0.35
CA MET A 6 30.94 -9.68 -0.22
C MET A 6 31.57 -9.29 -1.56
N HIS A 7 31.37 -8.04 -1.97
CA HIS A 7 31.97 -7.43 -3.16
C HIS A 7 32.60 -6.10 -2.75
N ALA A 8 33.78 -5.78 -3.27
CA ALA A 8 34.51 -4.57 -2.92
C ALA A 8 35.03 -3.86 -4.18
N GLY A 9 35.06 -2.53 -4.14
CA GLY A 9 35.53 -1.69 -5.24
C GLY A 9 35.49 -0.21 -4.86
N ALA A 10 36.09 0.64 -5.68
CA ALA A 10 36.24 2.07 -5.38
C ALA A 10 35.00 2.91 -5.73
N ASN A 11 34.17 2.45 -6.68
CA ASN A 11 32.94 3.12 -7.09
C ASN A 11 31.71 2.39 -6.50
N PRO A 12 30.95 3.02 -5.58
CA PRO A 12 29.83 2.35 -4.92
C PRO A 12 28.71 1.93 -5.89
N PHE A 13 28.50 2.66 -6.98
CA PHE A 13 27.45 2.33 -7.96
C PHE A 13 27.82 1.09 -8.79
N GLU A 14 29.07 0.99 -9.21
CA GLU A 14 29.59 -0.20 -9.88
C GLU A 14 29.60 -1.40 -8.95
N VAL A 15 30.04 -1.22 -7.70
CA VAL A 15 30.07 -2.27 -6.68
C VAL A 15 28.69 -2.88 -6.47
N ILE A 16 27.64 -2.07 -6.29
CA ILE A 16 26.28 -2.58 -6.11
C ILE A 16 25.82 -3.34 -7.36
N ASN A 17 26.04 -2.77 -8.55
CA ASN A 17 25.61 -3.38 -9.81
C ASN A 17 26.29 -4.74 -10.06
N GLU A 18 27.61 -4.79 -9.95
CA GLU A 18 28.39 -6.01 -10.16
C GLU A 18 28.15 -7.06 -9.06
N ALA A 19 27.91 -6.62 -7.82
CA ALA A 19 27.54 -7.52 -6.74
C ALA A 19 26.21 -8.24 -7.04
N ILE A 20 25.17 -7.50 -7.40
CA ILE A 20 23.87 -8.11 -7.72
C ILE A 20 24.00 -9.01 -8.95
N LYS A 21 24.81 -8.67 -9.96
CA LYS A 21 25.09 -9.53 -11.14
C LYS A 21 25.73 -10.86 -10.76
N ALA A 22 26.71 -10.83 -9.85
CA ALA A 22 27.32 -12.05 -9.35
C ALA A 22 26.29 -12.93 -8.62
N VAL A 23 25.42 -12.32 -7.81
CA VAL A 23 24.33 -13.03 -7.12
C VAL A 23 23.29 -13.58 -8.10
N GLU A 24 22.91 -12.82 -9.14
CA GLU A 24 21.99 -13.29 -10.20
C GLU A 24 22.57 -14.55 -10.87
N LYS A 25 23.85 -14.50 -11.24
CA LYS A 25 24.54 -15.62 -11.91
C LYS A 25 24.60 -16.87 -11.03
N HIS A 26 24.78 -16.69 -9.71
CA HIS A 26 24.86 -17.79 -8.77
C HIS A 26 23.49 -18.37 -8.41
N MET A 27 22.53 -17.51 -8.07
CA MET A 27 21.21 -17.92 -7.58
C MET A 27 20.28 -18.36 -8.70
N GLN A 28 20.35 -17.74 -9.87
CA GLN A 28 19.48 -18.00 -11.03
C GLN A 28 17.97 -17.90 -10.74
N THR A 29 17.57 -17.15 -9.69
CA THR A 29 16.17 -16.98 -9.26
C THR A 29 15.57 -15.62 -9.62
N PHE A 30 16.36 -14.70 -10.15
CA PHE A 30 15.90 -13.37 -10.56
C PHE A 30 16.74 -12.87 -11.74
N HIS A 31 16.35 -11.71 -12.27
CA HIS A 31 17.07 -11.04 -13.35
C HIS A 31 17.38 -9.59 -13.00
N HIS A 32 18.46 -9.06 -13.58
CA HIS A 32 18.74 -7.61 -13.58
C HIS A 32 17.66 -6.84 -14.33
N ARG A 33 17.48 -5.57 -13.96
CA ARG A 33 16.47 -4.68 -14.55
C ARG A 33 16.59 -4.63 -16.07
N GLU A 34 17.81 -4.59 -16.60
CA GLU A 34 18.12 -4.49 -18.04
C GLU A 34 17.65 -5.72 -18.83
N LYS A 35 17.45 -6.86 -18.16
CA LYS A 35 16.93 -8.10 -18.76
C LYS A 35 15.42 -8.26 -18.56
N LYS A 36 14.80 -7.45 -17.69
CA LYS A 36 13.36 -7.51 -17.43
C LYS A 36 12.61 -6.81 -18.56
N LYS A 37 11.52 -7.43 -19.01
CA LYS A 37 10.58 -6.78 -19.92
C LYS A 37 9.96 -5.57 -19.21
N LEU A 38 10.13 -4.39 -19.78
CA LEU A 38 9.48 -3.18 -19.27
C LEU A 38 7.96 -3.31 -19.43
N PRO A 39 7.18 -3.05 -18.37
CA PRO A 39 5.73 -3.01 -18.47
C PRO A 39 5.25 -1.83 -19.33
N SER A 40 4.16 -2.04 -20.08
CA SER A 40 3.58 -1.02 -20.98
C SER A 40 2.98 0.19 -20.28
N PHE A 41 2.83 0.18 -18.95
CA PHE A 41 2.36 1.34 -18.19
C PHE A 41 3.45 2.43 -18.05
N LEU A 42 4.74 2.07 -18.20
CA LEU A 42 5.87 3.01 -18.06
C LEU A 42 5.92 4.09 -19.15
N ASP A 43 5.27 3.86 -20.29
CA ASP A 43 5.18 4.82 -21.39
C ASP A 43 4.17 5.95 -21.13
N TRP A 44 3.48 5.90 -19.99
CA TRP A 44 2.40 6.82 -19.68
C TRP A 44 2.69 7.66 -18.45
N PHE A 45 2.18 8.88 -18.45
CA PHE A 45 1.95 9.61 -17.21
C PHE A 45 0.89 8.89 -16.38
N GLY A 46 1.13 8.77 -15.08
CA GLY A 46 0.16 8.21 -14.15
C GLY A 46 0.14 8.98 -12.84
N TRP A 47 -0.90 8.71 -12.06
CA TRP A 47 -1.20 9.45 -10.85
C TRP A 47 -1.36 8.51 -9.66
N CYS A 48 -0.74 8.86 -8.54
CA CYS A 48 -0.89 8.20 -7.26
C CYS A 48 -1.68 9.12 -6.31
N THR A 49 -2.64 8.55 -5.58
CA THR A 49 -3.53 9.33 -4.71
C THR A 49 -2.87 9.82 -3.42
N TRP A 50 -1.68 9.32 -3.06
CA TRP A 50 -1.03 9.58 -1.76
C TRP A 50 -0.80 11.06 -1.47
N ASP A 51 -0.08 11.80 -2.33
CA ASP A 51 0.22 13.21 -2.04
C ASP A 51 -1.01 14.13 -2.12
N ALA A 52 -2.12 13.63 -2.69
CA ALA A 52 -3.38 14.37 -2.77
C ALA A 52 -4.26 14.16 -1.53
N PHE A 53 -4.25 12.96 -0.94
CA PHE A 53 -5.23 12.60 0.10
C PHE A 53 -4.62 11.93 1.34
N TYR A 54 -3.38 11.48 1.28
CA TYR A 54 -2.81 10.53 2.22
C TYR A 54 -3.80 9.37 2.44
N THR A 55 -4.16 9.09 3.69
CA THR A 55 -5.12 8.04 4.06
C THR A 55 -6.59 8.41 3.85
N ASP A 56 -6.89 9.66 3.47
CA ASP A 56 -8.27 10.17 3.35
C ASP A 56 -8.86 10.02 1.94
N VAL A 57 -8.23 9.23 1.07
CA VAL A 57 -8.71 8.96 -0.29
C VAL A 57 -10.14 8.40 -0.29
N THR A 58 -11.00 8.91 -1.18
CA THR A 58 -12.39 8.46 -1.41
C THR A 58 -12.64 8.16 -2.88
N ALA A 59 -13.72 7.44 -3.20
CA ALA A 59 -14.15 7.23 -4.59
C ALA A 59 -14.38 8.56 -5.32
N GLU A 60 -15.04 9.52 -4.68
CA GLU A 60 -15.33 10.84 -5.25
C GLU A 60 -14.06 11.67 -5.44
N GLY A 61 -13.12 11.60 -4.49
CA GLY A 61 -11.83 12.30 -4.58
C GLY A 61 -10.99 11.79 -5.76
N VAL A 62 -11.01 10.47 -6.01
CA VAL A 62 -10.35 9.88 -7.18
C VAL A 62 -10.96 10.40 -8.48
N ASP A 63 -12.29 10.41 -8.62
CA ASP A 63 -12.96 10.93 -9.82
C ASP A 63 -12.64 12.41 -10.06
N GLN A 64 -12.72 13.23 -9.00
CA GLN A 64 -12.40 14.66 -9.07
C GLN A 64 -10.94 14.92 -9.45
N GLY A 65 -9.99 14.14 -8.91
CA GLY A 65 -8.58 14.27 -9.26
C GLY A 65 -8.28 13.89 -10.71
N LEU A 66 -8.86 12.79 -11.20
CA LEU A 66 -8.76 12.39 -12.61
C LEU A 66 -9.34 13.46 -13.54
N LYS A 67 -10.49 14.02 -13.17
CA LYS A 67 -11.13 15.12 -13.88
C LYS A 67 -10.23 16.36 -13.92
N SER A 68 -9.71 16.79 -12.78
CA SER A 68 -8.85 17.97 -12.65
C SER A 68 -7.58 17.85 -13.50
N LEU A 69 -6.90 16.69 -13.45
CA LEU A 69 -5.70 16.43 -14.26
C LEU A 69 -6.02 16.45 -15.76
N SER A 70 -7.17 15.90 -16.15
CA SER A 70 -7.63 15.91 -17.55
C SER A 70 -7.98 17.31 -18.03
N ASP A 71 -8.74 18.07 -17.23
CA ASP A 71 -9.12 19.45 -17.52
C ASP A 71 -7.88 20.38 -17.57
N GLY A 72 -6.84 20.07 -16.80
CA GLY A 72 -5.52 20.71 -16.84
C GLY A 72 -4.61 20.26 -17.99
N GLY A 73 -5.08 19.41 -18.90
CA GLY A 73 -4.34 18.97 -20.08
C GLY A 73 -3.31 17.87 -19.84
N THR A 74 -3.26 17.28 -18.65
CA THR A 74 -2.33 16.20 -18.29
C THR A 74 -3.08 14.94 -17.82
N PRO A 75 -3.89 14.29 -18.68
CA PRO A 75 -4.70 13.15 -18.28
C PRO A 75 -3.82 11.92 -17.97
N PRO A 76 -3.89 11.34 -16.75
CA PRO A 76 -3.16 10.13 -16.42
C PRO A 76 -3.73 8.90 -17.16
N ARG A 77 -2.86 8.00 -17.63
CA ARG A 77 -3.29 6.71 -18.21
C ARG A 77 -3.09 5.53 -17.27
N PHE A 78 -2.50 5.74 -16.11
CA PHE A 78 -2.62 4.81 -15.00
C PHE A 78 -2.89 5.52 -13.69
N LEU A 79 -3.62 4.83 -12.81
CA LEU A 79 -3.97 5.28 -11.47
C LEU A 79 -3.41 4.30 -10.45
N ILE A 80 -2.84 4.80 -9.36
CA ILE A 80 -2.54 4.04 -8.14
C ILE A 80 -3.45 4.58 -7.04
N ILE A 81 -4.38 3.75 -6.57
CA ILE A 81 -5.13 4.01 -5.35
C ILE A 81 -4.22 3.61 -4.19
N ASP A 82 -3.58 4.59 -3.57
CA ASP A 82 -2.67 4.40 -2.44
C ASP A 82 -3.43 4.13 -1.14
N ASP A 83 -2.71 4.07 -0.02
CA ASP A 83 -3.24 3.75 1.30
C ASP A 83 -4.46 4.61 1.70
N GLY A 84 -5.35 4.01 2.50
CA GLY A 84 -6.58 4.60 2.98
C GLY A 84 -7.86 3.95 2.46
N TRP A 85 -7.79 3.02 1.51
CA TRP A 85 -8.98 2.36 0.95
C TRP A 85 -9.41 1.10 1.71
N GLN A 86 -8.52 0.44 2.46
CA GLN A 86 -8.82 -0.82 3.16
C GLN A 86 -9.60 -0.62 4.47
N GLN A 87 -10.26 -1.67 4.93
CA GLN A 87 -10.86 -1.75 6.26
C GLN A 87 -9.76 -1.83 7.34
N ILE A 88 -9.61 -0.74 8.08
CA ILE A 88 -8.67 -0.61 9.20
C ILE A 88 -9.40 -0.22 10.48
N GLY A 89 -8.82 -0.54 11.63
CA GLY A 89 -9.34 -0.15 12.94
C GLY A 89 -8.22 0.24 13.90
N SER A 90 -8.48 1.25 14.73
CA SER A 90 -7.64 1.60 15.88
C SER A 90 -8.01 0.76 17.09
N LEU A 91 -7.04 0.52 17.97
CA LEU A 91 -7.23 -0.15 19.26
C LEU A 91 -7.99 0.73 20.28
N ASP A 92 -8.00 2.06 20.10
CA ASP A 92 -8.43 3.00 21.15
C ASP A 92 -9.60 3.92 20.75
N LYS A 93 -10.74 3.35 20.31
CA LYS A 93 -12.01 4.11 20.21
C LYS A 93 -12.71 4.30 21.57
N GLN A 94 -11.96 4.51 22.65
CA GLN A 94 -12.51 4.79 23.99
C GLN A 94 -12.16 6.21 24.51
N GLN A 95 -11.37 7.02 23.79
CA GLN A 95 -11.15 8.42 24.17
C GLN A 95 -11.66 9.38 23.11
N HIS A 96 -12.55 10.27 23.57
CA HIS A 96 -13.32 11.19 22.76
C HIS A 96 -12.41 12.22 22.09
N GLY A 97 -12.52 12.31 20.77
CA GLY A 97 -12.36 13.55 20.01
C GLY A 97 -10.99 14.20 20.01
N VAL A 98 -10.03 13.66 19.25
CA VAL A 98 -9.14 14.41 18.35
C VAL A 98 -8.63 13.41 17.31
N VAL A 99 -9.15 13.42 16.07
CA VAL A 99 -8.48 12.75 14.94
C VAL A 99 -7.54 13.79 14.33
N GLN A 100 -6.32 13.80 14.83
CA GLN A 100 -5.19 14.46 14.18
C GLN A 100 -4.24 13.34 13.80
N VAL A 101 -3.98 13.21 12.51
CA VAL A 101 -2.96 12.30 11.97
C VAL A 101 -1.62 12.83 12.43
N GLN A 102 -1.18 12.41 13.61
CA GLN A 102 0.20 12.58 14.04
C GLN A 102 0.97 11.39 13.46
N GLU A 103 2.13 11.61 12.85
CA GLU A 103 2.96 10.61 12.13
C GLU A 103 3.27 9.31 12.93
N GLY A 104 2.89 9.22 14.21
CA GLY A 104 2.95 8.01 15.03
C GLY A 104 1.65 7.19 15.15
N ALA A 105 0.47 7.77 14.92
CA ALA A 105 -0.82 7.10 15.17
C ALA A 105 -1.18 6.06 14.10
N GLN A 106 -0.63 6.18 12.88
CA GLN A 106 -0.80 5.19 11.82
C GLN A 106 -0.27 3.81 12.22
N PHE A 107 0.83 3.75 12.99
CA PHE A 107 1.41 2.51 13.51
C PHE A 107 0.50 1.77 14.51
N ALA A 108 -0.52 2.44 15.07
CA ALA A 108 -1.49 1.81 15.96
C ALA A 108 -2.65 1.15 15.20
N ASN A 109 -2.90 1.57 13.95
CA ASN A 109 -3.99 1.04 13.15
C ASN A 109 -3.67 -0.36 12.64
N ARG A 110 -4.67 -1.23 12.67
CA ARG A 110 -4.55 -2.62 12.25
C ARG A 110 -5.54 -2.93 11.14
N LEU A 111 -5.14 -3.82 10.25
CA LEU A 111 -6.03 -4.36 9.23
C LEU A 111 -7.16 -5.15 9.90
N THR A 112 -8.41 -4.84 9.58
CA THR A 112 -9.60 -5.54 10.07
C THR A 112 -10.35 -6.26 8.95
N GLY A 113 -10.03 -5.97 7.69
CA GLY A 113 -10.61 -6.56 6.50
C GLY A 113 -9.72 -6.29 5.29
N ILE A 114 -9.65 -7.23 4.34
CA ILE A 114 -8.92 -7.03 3.07
C ILE A 114 -9.73 -6.22 2.06
N LYS A 115 -11.05 -6.08 2.28
CA LYS A 115 -11.97 -5.37 1.40
C LYS A 115 -11.84 -3.86 1.56
N GLU A 116 -12.41 -3.15 0.59
CA GLU A 116 -12.56 -1.71 0.65
C GLU A 116 -13.45 -1.26 1.82
N ASN A 117 -13.13 -0.11 2.38
CA ASN A 117 -13.90 0.52 3.45
C ASN A 117 -15.09 1.33 2.90
N GLU A 118 -15.83 1.95 3.81
CA GLU A 118 -17.04 2.73 3.51
C GLU A 118 -16.82 3.87 2.51
N LYS A 119 -15.60 4.39 2.36
CA LYS A 119 -15.28 5.47 1.41
C LYS A 119 -15.35 5.04 -0.06
N PHE A 120 -15.44 3.73 -0.30
CA PHE A 120 -15.51 3.13 -1.63
C PHE A 120 -16.80 2.33 -1.85
N GLN A 121 -17.61 2.14 -0.81
CA GLN A 121 -18.88 1.44 -0.88
C GLN A 121 -20.00 2.49 -1.07
N LYS A 122 -20.53 2.63 -2.30
CA LYS A 122 -21.71 3.49 -2.53
C LYS A 122 -22.88 2.98 -1.67
N LYS A 123 -23.59 3.88 -0.99
CA LYS A 123 -24.88 3.57 -0.37
C LYS A 123 -25.88 3.26 -1.50
N THR A 124 -26.28 2.01 -1.63
CA THR A 124 -27.30 1.62 -2.59
C THR A 124 -28.64 2.19 -2.16
N ASP A 125 -29.15 3.18 -2.89
CA ASP A 125 -30.55 3.61 -2.82
C ASP A 125 -31.43 2.54 -3.48
N GLY A 126 -31.61 1.40 -2.79
CA GLY A 126 -32.70 0.42 -2.90
C GLY A 126 -33.10 -0.18 -4.26
N ILE A 127 -32.57 0.24 -5.40
CA ILE A 127 -33.23 0.02 -6.71
C ILE A 127 -32.32 -0.59 -7.78
N ASN A 128 -30.99 -0.60 -7.62
CA ASN A 128 -30.12 -1.20 -8.64
C ASN A 128 -28.99 -2.07 -8.08
N HIS A 129 -28.85 -3.27 -8.66
CA HIS A 129 -27.75 -4.20 -8.50
C HIS A 129 -26.42 -3.69 -9.11
N GLN A 130 -26.06 -2.42 -8.89
CA GLN A 130 -24.68 -2.00 -9.16
C GLN A 130 -23.83 -2.52 -8.02
N THR A 131 -22.88 -3.41 -8.33
CA THR A 131 -21.88 -3.89 -7.37
C THR A 131 -21.10 -2.68 -6.84
N PRO A 132 -21.30 -2.23 -5.58
CA PRO A 132 -20.51 -1.13 -5.02
C PRO A 132 -19.05 -1.57 -4.83
N GLY A 133 -18.18 -0.63 -4.45
CA GLY A 133 -16.77 -0.91 -4.16
C GLY A 133 -15.82 -0.41 -5.23
N LEU A 134 -14.57 -0.88 -5.17
CA LEU A 134 -13.50 -0.48 -6.10
C LEU A 134 -13.85 -0.74 -7.58
N LYS A 135 -14.74 -1.69 -7.86
CA LYS A 135 -15.20 -1.96 -9.23
C LYS A 135 -15.78 -0.70 -9.89
N VAL A 136 -16.60 0.06 -9.16
CA VAL A 136 -17.23 1.27 -9.68
C VAL A 136 -16.18 2.33 -10.01
N VAL A 137 -15.21 2.53 -9.11
CA VAL A 137 -14.09 3.47 -9.32
C VAL A 137 -13.26 3.07 -10.53
N VAL A 138 -12.97 1.78 -10.70
CA VAL A 138 -12.23 1.26 -11.85
C VAL A 138 -13.01 1.48 -13.15
N ASP A 139 -14.32 1.22 -13.15
CA ASP A 139 -15.17 1.40 -14.33
C ASP A 139 -15.27 2.89 -14.71
N GLU A 140 -15.52 3.78 -13.75
CA GLU A 140 -15.59 5.23 -13.96
C GLU A 140 -14.24 5.78 -14.46
N ALA A 141 -13.11 5.39 -13.85
CA ALA A 141 -11.77 5.79 -14.28
C ALA A 141 -11.47 5.37 -15.73
N LYS A 142 -11.84 4.14 -16.10
CA LYS A 142 -11.60 3.61 -17.45
C LYS A 142 -12.53 4.24 -18.49
N GLN A 143 -13.82 4.35 -18.18
CA GLN A 143 -14.84 4.78 -19.13
C GLN A 143 -14.86 6.30 -19.33
N HIS A 144 -14.70 7.08 -18.26
CA HIS A 144 -14.86 8.54 -18.32
C HIS A 144 -13.52 9.27 -18.43
N HIS A 145 -12.45 8.72 -17.87
CA HIS A 145 -11.13 9.37 -17.83
C HIS A 145 -10.08 8.71 -18.73
N ASN A 146 -10.45 7.63 -19.43
CA ASN A 146 -9.57 6.87 -20.32
C ASN A 146 -8.26 6.45 -19.62
N VAL A 147 -8.40 6.03 -18.36
CA VAL A 147 -7.35 5.34 -17.61
C VAL A 147 -7.20 3.92 -18.17
N LYS A 148 -5.97 3.46 -18.41
CA LYS A 148 -5.68 2.12 -18.96
C LYS A 148 -5.42 1.09 -17.87
N TYR A 149 -4.70 1.49 -16.83
CA TYR A 149 -4.29 0.62 -15.74
C TYR A 149 -4.71 1.22 -14.40
N VAL A 150 -5.28 0.39 -13.53
CA VAL A 150 -5.56 0.77 -12.14
C VAL A 150 -4.81 -0.21 -11.25
N TYR A 151 -4.01 0.35 -10.35
CA TYR A 151 -3.26 -0.35 -9.33
C TYR A 151 -3.76 0.08 -7.96
N VAL A 152 -3.41 -0.70 -6.95
CA VAL A 152 -3.80 -0.45 -5.57
C VAL A 152 -2.64 -0.79 -4.65
N TRP A 153 -2.32 0.11 -3.71
CA TRP A 153 -1.44 -0.22 -2.60
C TRP A 153 -2.17 -1.18 -1.68
N HIS A 154 -1.56 -2.29 -1.26
CA HIS A 154 -2.26 -3.29 -0.45
C HIS A 154 -1.42 -3.73 0.74
N ALA A 155 -2.00 -3.64 1.94
CA ALA A 155 -1.43 -4.09 3.20
C ALA A 155 -1.47 -5.63 3.34
N LEU A 156 -0.88 -6.36 2.39
CA LEU A 156 -0.97 -7.83 2.31
C LEU A 156 -0.43 -8.54 3.56
N ALA A 157 0.62 -7.99 4.18
CA ALA A 157 1.21 -8.53 5.41
C ALA A 157 0.56 -7.99 6.70
N GLY A 158 -0.55 -7.26 6.57
CA GLY A 158 -1.13 -6.45 7.63
C GLY A 158 -0.85 -4.96 7.43
N TYR A 159 -1.65 -4.13 8.10
CA TYR A 159 -1.48 -2.67 8.07
C TYR A 159 -0.26 -2.25 8.89
N TRP A 160 0.00 -0.94 9.06
CA TRP A 160 1.19 -0.47 9.77
C TRP A 160 1.35 -1.05 11.20
N GLY A 161 0.25 -1.27 11.91
CA GLY A 161 0.21 -1.97 13.20
C GLY A 161 0.03 -3.48 13.12
N GLY A 162 0.00 -4.06 11.91
CA GLY A 162 -0.28 -5.46 11.63
C GLY A 162 -1.77 -5.74 11.43
N VAL A 163 -2.18 -6.96 11.78
CA VAL A 163 -3.58 -7.43 11.68
C VAL A 163 -4.26 -7.36 13.05
N LYS A 164 -5.59 -7.22 13.08
CA LYS A 164 -6.41 -7.42 14.28
C LYS A 164 -6.96 -8.87 14.28
N PRO A 165 -6.42 -9.78 15.12
CA PRO A 165 -6.75 -11.21 15.04
C PRO A 165 -8.22 -11.58 15.08
N ALA A 166 -8.98 -10.96 15.99
CA ALA A 166 -10.39 -11.27 16.21
C ALA A 166 -11.35 -10.31 15.46
N ALA A 167 -10.88 -9.65 14.40
CA ALA A 167 -11.78 -8.89 13.54
C ALA A 167 -12.54 -9.85 12.61
N GLU A 168 -13.82 -9.60 12.36
CA GLU A 168 -14.68 -10.43 11.49
C GLU A 168 -14.03 -10.71 10.11
N GLY A 169 -13.41 -9.69 9.49
CA GLY A 169 -12.75 -9.84 8.20
C GLY A 169 -11.39 -10.55 8.24
N MET A 170 -10.87 -10.88 9.44
CA MET A 170 -9.53 -11.43 9.66
C MET A 170 -9.51 -12.78 10.41
N GLU A 171 -10.61 -13.17 11.06
CA GLU A 171 -10.67 -14.33 11.97
C GLU A 171 -10.20 -15.64 11.31
N HIS A 172 -10.56 -15.85 10.04
CA HIS A 172 -10.19 -17.04 9.28
C HIS A 172 -8.72 -17.11 8.85
N TYR A 173 -7.91 -16.08 9.09
CA TYR A 173 -6.47 -16.10 8.85
C TYR A 173 -5.65 -16.53 10.07
N GLU A 174 -6.28 -16.79 11.22
CA GLU A 174 -5.63 -17.29 12.45
C GLU A 174 -4.40 -16.49 12.87
N SER A 175 -4.40 -15.17 12.62
CA SER A 175 -3.26 -14.32 12.93
C SER A 175 -3.01 -14.24 14.45
N SER A 176 -1.75 -14.08 14.86
CA SER A 176 -1.36 -13.98 16.27
C SER A 176 -0.47 -12.78 16.53
N LEU A 177 -0.55 -12.22 17.74
CA LEU A 177 0.34 -11.14 18.17
C LEU A 177 1.67 -11.75 18.65
N ALA A 178 2.75 -11.35 17.99
CA ALA A 178 4.10 -11.60 18.47
C ALA A 178 4.65 -10.33 19.12
N TYR A 179 5.11 -10.44 20.36
CA TYR A 179 5.75 -9.34 21.06
C TYR A 179 7.27 -9.40 20.88
N PRO A 180 7.95 -8.25 20.71
CA PRO A 180 9.40 -8.24 20.55
C PRO A 180 10.06 -8.87 21.78
N VAL A 181 10.96 -9.84 21.55
CA VAL A 181 11.80 -10.41 22.59
C VAL A 181 13.08 -9.60 22.65
N GLN A 182 13.30 -8.90 23.75
CA GLN A 182 14.51 -8.13 23.96
C GLN A 182 15.73 -9.06 23.94
N SER A 183 16.72 -8.74 23.10
CA SER A 183 17.95 -9.53 23.02
C SER A 183 18.73 -9.40 24.34
N GLN A 184 19.55 -10.40 24.65
CA GLN A 184 20.22 -10.45 25.96
C GLN A 184 21.14 -9.26 26.23
N ALA A 185 21.67 -8.63 25.18
CA ALA A 185 22.51 -7.44 25.29
C ALA A 185 21.78 -6.20 25.86
N PHE A 186 20.44 -6.19 25.87
CA PHE A 186 19.63 -5.07 26.34
C PHE A 186 18.79 -5.40 27.59
N LYS A 187 18.82 -6.62 28.12
CA LYS A 187 18.09 -6.94 29.36
C LYS A 187 18.71 -6.18 30.54
N GLY A 188 18.02 -5.15 31.03
CA GLY A 188 18.43 -4.36 32.20
C GLY A 188 18.55 -2.85 31.95
N THR A 189 18.51 -2.38 30.70
CA THR A 189 18.38 -0.95 30.42
C THR A 189 16.91 -0.55 30.51
N ASN A 190 16.42 -0.29 31.72
CA ASN A 190 15.15 0.39 31.94
C ASN A 190 15.32 1.87 31.59
N GLN A 191 15.33 2.20 30.29
CA GLN A 191 14.95 3.55 29.88
C GLN A 191 13.48 3.51 29.49
N THR A 192 12.67 3.97 30.43
CA THR A 192 11.29 4.39 30.18
C THR A 192 11.32 5.44 29.07
N LEU A 193 10.63 5.16 27.96
CA LEU A 193 10.22 6.19 27.01
C LEU A 193 9.06 7.00 27.62
#